data_AF-A0A949TFF7-F1
#
_entry.id   AF-A0A949TFF7-F1
#
_cell.length_a   1.000
_cell.length_b   1.000
_cell.length_c   1.000
_cell.angle_alpha   90.00
_cell.angle_beta   90.00
_cell.angle_gamma   90.00
#
_symmetry.space_group_name_H-M   'P 1'
#
loop_
_entity.id
_entity.type
_entity.pdbx_description
1 polymer ?
#
loop_
_entity_poly.entity_id
_entity_poly.type
_entity_poly.pdbx_seq_one_letter_code
_entity_poly.pdbx_strand_id
1 'polypeptide(L)'
;MADETRIKPYTFNFGPQHPAAHGVLRLVLEMDGEIVERADPHIGLLHRGTEKLIEHKTYIQAVPYFDRLDYVSPMCQEHTFALAVEKLLGITAPRRAQYIRVMFAEITRILNHLLNITTFALDIGALTPALWGFEEREKLMSFYDRVCGARLHSNYYRPGGVHQDLPAGLLDDIAEFMEGYPAFIDDLDNLLTENRIFKQRTVDIGTCTQEEAIAWGFTGPMIRGAGLPWDLRKSQPYDVYEELDFDIPVGTTNDCYARYLVRMAEMRECVRIVKQCIEKMPDGPVKVDDRKVAPPPRGEMKRSMEALIHHFKLYTEGYHVPAGETYTATEAPKGEFGVFLVSDGTNKPYRCKIRAPGFAHLQAMDLLSKGHMLADVPAIIGSLDVVFGEIDR
;
A
#
# COMPACT_ATOMS: atom_id res chain seq x y z
N MET A 1 -22.78 10.68 52.50
CA MET A 1 -22.37 10.22 51.17
C MET A 1 -21.14 11.02 50.81
N ALA A 2 -19.98 10.41 50.92
CA ALA A 2 -18.71 11.08 50.64
C ALA A 2 -18.74 11.55 49.19
N ASP A 3 -18.38 12.82 49.00
CA ASP A 3 -18.14 13.42 47.70
C ASP A 3 -17.00 12.61 47.06
N GLU A 4 -17.33 11.71 46.11
CA GLU A 4 -16.33 10.97 45.36
C GLU A 4 -15.47 12.00 44.64
N THR A 5 -14.26 12.25 45.15
CA THR A 5 -13.25 13.02 44.45
C THR A 5 -13.01 12.35 43.10
N ARG A 6 -13.66 12.86 42.05
CA ARG A 6 -13.42 12.45 40.67
C ARG A 6 -11.95 12.69 40.37
N ILE A 7 -11.19 11.60 40.27
CA ILE A 7 -9.82 11.61 39.80
C ILE A 7 -9.88 12.21 38.40
N LYS A 8 -9.20 13.35 38.20
CA LYS A 8 -9.14 13.98 36.89
C LYS A 8 -8.20 13.14 36.03
N PRO A 9 -8.64 12.68 34.84
CA PRO A 9 -7.76 11.98 33.93
C PRO A 9 -6.59 12.89 33.55
N TYR A 10 -5.40 12.30 33.45
CA TYR A 10 -4.19 13.00 33.04
C TYR A 10 -4.12 13.04 31.52
N THR A 11 -3.96 14.24 30.95
CA THR A 11 -3.80 14.39 29.50
C THR A 11 -2.32 14.35 29.14
N PHE A 12 -1.91 13.33 28.38
CA PHE A 12 -0.57 13.17 27.85
C PHE A 12 -0.57 13.45 26.34
N ASN A 13 0.40 14.26 25.87
CA ASN A 13 0.57 14.53 24.46
C ASN A 13 1.72 13.68 23.91
N PHE A 14 1.38 12.65 23.15
CA PHE A 14 2.33 11.77 22.47
C PHE A 14 2.63 12.35 21.08
N GLY A 15 3.85 12.90 20.90
CA GLY A 15 4.27 13.55 19.66
C GLY A 15 4.20 15.09 19.71
N PRO A 16 4.41 15.80 18.58
CA PRO A 16 4.40 15.32 17.19
C PRO A 16 5.67 14.59 16.73
N GLN A 17 6.76 14.67 17.51
CA GLN A 17 8.02 13.98 17.24
C GLN A 17 8.21 12.86 18.25
N HIS A 18 8.04 11.61 17.80
CA HIS A 18 8.31 10.42 18.60
C HIS A 18 8.70 9.26 17.67
N PRO A 19 9.68 8.41 18.02
CA PRO A 19 10.12 7.29 17.17
C PRO A 19 8.97 6.38 16.71
N ALA A 20 8.11 5.95 17.65
CA ALA A 20 6.97 5.07 17.37
C ALA A 20 5.80 5.71 16.61
N ALA A 21 5.87 7.02 16.32
CA ALA A 21 4.90 7.66 15.45
C ALA A 21 5.27 7.51 13.96
N HIS A 22 6.42 6.89 13.62
CA HIS A 22 6.91 6.64 12.25
C HIS A 22 6.48 7.71 11.22
N GLY A 23 6.82 8.96 11.51
CA GLY A 23 6.31 10.14 10.80
C GLY A 23 6.00 11.27 11.78
N VAL A 24 4.84 11.89 11.59
CA VAL A 24 4.35 13.00 12.42
C VAL A 24 2.93 12.72 12.87
N LEU A 25 2.77 12.22 14.09
CA LEU A 25 1.47 12.02 14.74
C LEU A 25 1.47 12.77 16.06
N ARG A 26 0.41 13.54 16.30
CA ARG A 26 0.12 14.10 17.61
C ARG A 26 -1.06 13.32 18.19
N LEU A 27 -0.82 12.46 19.16
CA LEU A 27 -1.84 11.66 19.81
C LEU A 27 -2.07 12.20 21.23
N VAL A 28 -3.25 12.76 21.48
CA VAL A 28 -3.64 13.26 22.80
C VAL A 28 -4.33 12.13 23.54
N LEU A 29 -3.68 11.60 24.57
CA LEU A 29 -4.18 10.50 25.39
C LEU A 29 -4.76 11.05 26.69
N GLU A 30 -5.97 10.66 27.04
CA GLU A 30 -6.53 10.84 28.39
C GLU A 30 -6.33 9.51 29.14
N MET A 31 -5.56 9.57 30.23
CA MET A 31 -5.12 8.40 30.97
C MET A 31 -5.63 8.43 32.42
N ASP A 32 -5.99 7.25 32.94
CA ASP A 32 -6.17 7.01 34.36
C ASP A 32 -5.01 6.14 34.87
N GLY A 33 -4.02 6.78 35.47
CA GLY A 33 -2.75 6.13 35.81
C GLY A 33 -1.98 5.69 34.55
N GLU A 34 -1.87 4.38 34.34
CA GLU A 34 -1.20 3.78 33.16
C GLU A 34 -2.16 3.39 32.04
N ILE A 35 -3.47 3.34 32.34
CA ILE A 35 -4.51 2.87 31.41
C ILE A 35 -5.01 4.04 30.56
N VAL A 36 -5.13 3.79 29.26
CA VAL A 36 -5.68 4.75 28.30
C VAL A 36 -7.21 4.64 28.31
N GLU A 37 -7.89 5.74 28.64
CA GLU A 37 -9.36 5.84 28.60
C GLU A 37 -9.86 6.37 27.25
N ARG A 38 -9.11 7.31 26.67
CA ARG A 38 -9.45 7.93 25.38
C ARG A 38 -8.18 8.33 24.63
N ALA A 39 -8.19 8.14 23.31
CA ALA A 39 -7.12 8.55 22.41
C ALA A 39 -7.67 9.42 21.28
N ASP A 40 -7.15 10.65 21.17
CA ASP A 40 -7.51 11.61 20.11
C ASP A 40 -6.32 11.84 19.16
N PRO A 41 -6.29 11.18 17.98
CA PRO A 41 -5.23 11.36 16.99
C PRO A 41 -5.44 12.65 16.19
N HIS A 42 -4.62 13.66 16.47
CA HIS A 42 -4.54 14.89 15.68
C HIS A 42 -3.66 14.66 14.45
N ILE A 43 -4.32 14.56 13.30
CA ILE A 43 -3.73 14.39 11.97
C ILE A 43 -3.72 15.70 11.18
N GLY A 44 -3.18 15.69 9.95
CA GLY A 44 -3.11 16.84 9.06
C GLY A 44 -1.78 17.60 9.09
N LEU A 45 -0.80 17.13 9.88
CA LEU A 45 0.53 17.72 9.95
C LEU A 45 1.31 17.55 8.63
N LEU A 46 1.00 16.51 7.85
CA LEU A 46 1.56 16.26 6.54
C LEU A 46 0.55 16.54 5.41
N HIS A 47 -0.43 17.42 5.64
CA HIS A 47 -1.40 17.76 4.61
C HIS A 47 -0.78 18.61 3.51
N ARG A 48 -0.85 18.10 2.27
CA ARG A 48 -0.20 18.70 1.10
C ARG A 48 -1.19 19.22 0.05
N GLY A 49 -2.50 19.10 0.30
CA GLY A 49 -3.54 19.47 -0.67
C GLY A 49 -3.45 18.65 -1.96
N THR A 50 -3.14 17.36 -1.86
CA THR A 50 -2.84 16.47 -3.00
C THR A 50 -4.02 16.40 -3.96
N GLU A 51 -5.23 16.17 -3.42
CA GLU A 51 -6.47 16.12 -4.20
C GLU A 51 -6.71 17.42 -4.98
N LYS A 52 -6.38 18.57 -4.37
CA LYS A 52 -6.54 19.88 -5.01
C LYS A 52 -5.51 20.13 -6.11
N LEU A 53 -4.26 19.69 -5.90
CA LEU A 53 -3.20 19.78 -6.91
C LEU A 53 -3.50 18.90 -8.13
N ILE A 54 -4.14 17.75 -7.92
CA ILE A 54 -4.57 16.84 -9.00
C ILE A 54 -5.61 17.51 -9.91
N GLU A 55 -6.57 18.26 -9.37
CA GLU A 55 -7.59 18.99 -10.17
C GLU A 55 -6.97 19.98 -11.18
N HIS A 56 -5.77 20.51 -10.90
CA HIS A 56 -5.11 21.47 -11.78
C HIS A 56 -4.18 20.84 -12.82
N LYS A 57 -3.95 19.52 -12.73
CA LYS A 57 -2.97 18.77 -13.55
C LYS A 57 -3.66 17.82 -14.51
N THR A 58 -2.95 17.41 -15.55
CA THR A 58 -3.44 16.37 -16.47
C THR A 58 -3.30 14.99 -15.85
N TYR A 59 -4.01 14.00 -16.38
CA TYR A 59 -3.96 12.62 -15.87
C TYR A 59 -2.53 12.05 -15.78
N ILE A 60 -1.69 12.27 -16.80
CA ILE A 60 -0.27 11.83 -16.78
C ILE A 60 0.54 12.57 -15.71
N GLN A 61 0.30 13.87 -15.54
CA GLN A 61 0.99 14.67 -14.53
C GLN A 61 0.52 14.38 -13.10
N ALA A 62 -0.65 13.76 -12.94
CA ALA A 62 -1.22 13.37 -11.66
C ALA A 62 -0.63 12.05 -11.13
N VAL A 63 -0.15 11.13 -12.00
CA VAL A 63 0.42 9.82 -11.60
C VAL A 63 1.45 9.94 -10.46
N PRO A 64 2.44 10.85 -10.50
CA PRO A 64 3.47 10.92 -9.46
C PRO A 64 2.97 11.38 -8.09
N TYR A 65 1.73 11.87 -7.97
CA TYR A 65 1.13 12.14 -6.67
C TYR A 65 0.79 10.85 -5.94
N PHE A 66 0.30 9.83 -6.66
CA PHE A 66 -0.06 8.53 -6.08
C PHE A 66 1.17 7.81 -5.52
N ASP A 67 2.29 7.87 -6.23
CA ASP A 67 3.62 7.42 -5.79
C ASP A 67 4.07 7.96 -4.42
N ARG A 68 3.53 9.11 -4.01
CA ARG A 68 3.96 9.87 -2.82
C ARG A 68 2.94 9.86 -1.70
N LEU A 69 1.79 9.21 -1.88
CA LEU A 69 0.78 9.04 -0.83
C LEU A 69 1.29 8.01 0.16
N ASP A 70 1.22 6.73 -0.21
CA ASP A 70 1.96 5.68 0.46
C ASP A 70 3.33 5.53 -0.21
N TYR A 71 4.32 6.23 0.35
CA TYR A 71 5.70 6.19 -0.16
C TYR A 71 6.38 4.83 0.00
N VAL A 72 5.75 3.88 0.70
CA VAL A 72 6.25 2.51 0.86
C VAL A 72 5.70 1.61 -0.24
N SER A 73 4.48 1.85 -0.73
CA SER A 73 3.86 1.08 -1.81
C SER A 73 3.58 1.85 -3.12
N PRO A 74 4.55 2.58 -3.68
CA PRO A 74 4.33 3.50 -4.80
C PRO A 74 3.61 2.84 -5.98
N MET A 75 4.10 1.69 -6.47
CA MET A 75 3.52 1.03 -7.64
C MET A 75 2.08 0.54 -7.42
N CYS A 76 1.71 0.07 -6.22
CA CYS A 76 0.32 -0.31 -5.93
C CYS A 76 -0.64 0.90 -5.98
N GLN A 77 -0.16 2.07 -5.56
CA GLN A 77 -0.92 3.32 -5.62
C GLN A 77 -1.11 3.77 -7.08
N GLU A 78 -0.04 3.73 -7.88
CA GLU A 78 -0.12 4.00 -9.31
C GLU A 78 -1.06 3.04 -10.04
N HIS A 79 -1.04 1.76 -9.64
CA HIS A 79 -1.85 0.70 -10.25
C HIS A 79 -3.33 1.02 -10.15
N THR A 80 -3.79 1.41 -8.97
CA THR A 80 -5.19 1.77 -8.74
C THR A 80 -5.61 2.99 -9.57
N PHE A 81 -4.75 4.00 -9.64
CA PHE A 81 -5.03 5.17 -10.47
C PHE A 81 -5.05 4.82 -11.97
N ALA A 82 -4.11 3.98 -12.43
CA ALA A 82 -4.07 3.52 -13.80
C ALA A 82 -5.34 2.74 -14.17
N LEU A 83 -5.79 1.81 -13.31
CA LEU A 83 -7.02 1.05 -13.50
C LEU A 83 -8.26 1.94 -13.48
N ALA A 84 -8.31 2.97 -12.62
CA ALA A 84 -9.41 3.94 -12.60
C ALA A 84 -9.52 4.71 -13.93
N VAL A 85 -8.38 5.20 -14.45
CA VAL A 85 -8.35 5.93 -15.73
C VAL A 85 -8.65 4.98 -16.91
N GLU A 86 -8.12 3.76 -16.91
CA GLU A 86 -8.38 2.74 -17.94
C GLU A 86 -9.86 2.36 -18.01
N LYS A 87 -10.52 2.24 -16.85
CA LYS A 87 -11.96 1.97 -16.76
C LYS A 87 -12.82 3.11 -17.32
N LEU A 88 -12.44 4.38 -17.10
CA LEU A 88 -13.12 5.52 -17.72
C LEU A 88 -12.87 5.63 -19.22
N LEU A 89 -11.67 5.24 -19.69
CA LEU A 89 -11.32 5.23 -21.11
C LEU A 89 -11.90 4.02 -21.86
N GLY A 90 -12.35 2.98 -21.16
CA GLY A 90 -12.83 1.73 -21.76
C GLY A 90 -11.73 0.93 -22.46
N ILE A 91 -10.49 1.06 -21.99
CA ILE A 91 -9.32 0.36 -22.56
C ILE A 91 -8.84 -0.73 -21.60
N THR A 92 -8.30 -1.82 -22.16
CA THR A 92 -7.65 -2.89 -21.40
C THR A 92 -6.17 -2.91 -21.71
N ALA A 93 -5.33 -2.97 -20.68
CA ALA A 93 -3.88 -3.10 -20.86
C ALA A 93 -3.51 -4.44 -21.54
N PRO A 94 -2.42 -4.50 -22.32
CA PRO A 94 -1.95 -5.76 -22.90
C PRO A 94 -1.58 -6.79 -21.84
N ARG A 95 -1.73 -8.09 -22.15
CA ARG A 95 -1.44 -9.19 -21.21
C ARG A 95 -0.05 -9.09 -20.58
N ARG A 96 1.01 -8.84 -21.37
CA ARG A 96 2.37 -8.67 -20.82
C ARG A 96 2.44 -7.54 -19.80
N ALA A 97 1.80 -6.40 -20.08
CA ALA A 97 1.76 -5.27 -19.15
C ALA A 97 1.05 -5.64 -17.84
N GLN A 98 -0.02 -6.43 -17.92
CA GLN A 98 -0.75 -6.91 -16.74
C GLN A 98 0.10 -7.85 -15.88
N TYR A 99 0.83 -8.80 -16.48
CA TYR A 99 1.76 -9.66 -15.74
C TYR A 99 2.90 -8.86 -15.09
N ILE A 100 3.47 -7.86 -15.78
CA ILE A 100 4.46 -6.94 -15.20
C ILE A 100 3.86 -6.19 -14.00
N ARG A 101 2.63 -5.68 -14.13
CA ARG A 101 1.94 -4.98 -13.05
C ARG A 101 1.73 -5.87 -11.84
N VAL A 102 1.20 -7.08 -12.02
CA VAL A 102 0.96 -8.01 -10.91
C VAL A 102 2.28 -8.41 -10.24
N MET A 103 3.32 -8.74 -11.00
CA MET A 103 4.63 -9.09 -10.46
C MET A 103 5.22 -7.98 -9.60
N PHE A 104 5.24 -6.74 -10.10
CA PHE A 104 5.78 -5.60 -9.34
C PHE A 104 4.86 -5.16 -8.20
N ALA A 105 3.54 -5.35 -8.30
CA ALA A 105 2.62 -5.14 -7.19
C ALA A 105 2.90 -6.09 -6.03
N GLU A 106 3.21 -7.37 -6.30
CA GLU A 106 3.58 -8.31 -5.25
C GLU A 106 4.99 -8.06 -4.69
N ILE A 107 5.95 -7.63 -5.52
CA ILE A 107 7.25 -7.14 -5.02
C ILE A 107 7.04 -5.92 -4.10
N THR A 108 6.14 -5.00 -4.48
CA THR A 108 5.77 -3.86 -3.65
C THR A 108 5.14 -4.30 -2.32
N ARG A 109 4.32 -5.37 -2.35
CA ARG A 109 3.73 -5.95 -1.15
C ARG A 109 4.79 -6.51 -0.21
N ILE A 110 5.78 -7.22 -0.74
CA ILE A 110 6.95 -7.68 0.02
C ILE A 110 7.70 -6.49 0.63
N LEU A 111 8.01 -5.46 -0.16
CA LEU A 111 8.69 -4.23 0.33
C LEU A 111 7.95 -3.55 1.48
N ASN A 112 6.61 -3.54 1.42
CA ASN A 112 5.77 -2.93 2.44
C ASN A 112 5.69 -3.78 3.71
N HIS A 113 5.43 -5.07 3.60
CA HIS A 113 5.40 -5.97 4.76
C HIS A 113 6.76 -6.07 5.46
N LEU A 114 7.87 -6.08 4.71
CA LEU A 114 9.21 -6.02 5.28
C LEU A 114 9.40 -4.75 6.12
N LEU A 115 9.04 -3.58 5.58
CA LEU A 115 9.16 -2.35 6.35
C LEU A 115 8.30 -2.42 7.61
N ASN A 116 7.02 -2.76 7.46
CA ASN A 116 6.06 -2.80 8.54
C ASN A 116 6.48 -3.75 9.67
N ILE A 117 6.78 -5.02 9.35
CA ILE A 117 7.17 -6.02 10.36
C ILE A 117 8.43 -5.60 11.09
N THR A 118 9.40 -5.05 10.36
CA THR A 118 10.66 -4.61 10.96
C THR A 118 10.52 -3.36 11.82
N THR A 119 9.72 -2.39 11.39
CA THR A 119 9.44 -1.18 12.19
C THR A 119 8.56 -1.50 13.39
N PHE A 120 7.59 -2.41 13.24
CA PHE A 120 6.78 -2.91 14.35
C PHE A 120 7.64 -3.61 15.40
N ALA A 121 8.57 -4.46 14.96
CA ALA A 121 9.55 -5.08 15.85
C ALA A 121 10.44 -4.03 16.53
N LEU A 122 10.89 -3.01 15.79
CA LEU A 122 11.70 -1.91 16.32
C LEU A 122 10.98 -1.13 17.42
N ASP A 123 9.70 -0.82 17.22
CA ASP A 123 8.87 -0.08 18.18
C ASP A 123 8.60 -0.86 19.47
N ILE A 124 8.54 -2.19 19.39
CA ILE A 124 8.43 -3.08 20.56
C ILE A 124 9.80 -3.25 21.26
N GLY A 125 10.90 -2.93 20.57
CA GLY A 125 12.27 -2.91 21.11
C GLY A 125 13.24 -3.92 20.48
N ALA A 126 12.84 -4.65 19.45
CA ALA A 126 13.70 -5.59 18.72
C ALA A 126 14.43 -4.89 17.56
N LEU A 127 15.72 -4.59 17.74
CA LEU A 127 16.52 -3.83 16.77
C LEU A 127 17.03 -4.68 15.59
N THR A 128 17.38 -5.93 15.82
CA THR A 128 18.05 -6.80 14.83
C THR A 128 17.20 -7.07 13.57
N PRO A 129 15.89 -7.39 13.66
CA PRO A 129 15.05 -7.62 12.47
C PRO A 129 15.08 -6.47 11.48
N ALA A 130 15.14 -5.23 11.96
CA ALA A 130 15.22 -4.06 11.11
C ALA A 130 16.45 -4.09 10.22
N LEU A 131 17.64 -4.25 10.80
CA LEU A 131 18.88 -4.25 10.02
C LEU A 131 18.89 -5.33 8.94
N TRP A 132 18.38 -6.53 9.27
CA TRP A 132 18.27 -7.65 8.32
C TRP A 132 17.25 -7.37 7.21
N GLY A 133 16.03 -6.93 7.57
CA GLY A 133 14.99 -6.67 6.58
C GLY A 133 15.29 -5.49 5.66
N PHE A 134 16.03 -4.48 6.14
CA PHE A 134 16.45 -3.36 5.30
C PHE A 134 17.50 -3.76 4.24
N GLU A 135 18.31 -4.79 4.47
CA GLU A 135 19.23 -5.34 3.45
C GLU A 135 18.44 -5.97 2.28
N GLU A 136 17.48 -6.84 2.59
CA GLU A 136 16.62 -7.46 1.58
C GLU A 136 15.76 -6.42 0.85
N ARG A 137 15.29 -5.41 1.59
CA ARG A 137 14.57 -4.28 1.02
C ARG A 137 15.42 -3.49 0.01
N GLU A 138 16.72 -3.34 0.26
CA GLU A 138 17.65 -2.67 -0.66
C GLU A 138 17.84 -3.45 -1.96
N LYS A 139 17.94 -4.78 -1.88
CA LYS A 139 18.01 -5.66 -3.06
C LYS A 139 16.75 -5.49 -3.92
N LEU A 140 15.56 -5.48 -3.31
CA LEU A 140 14.31 -5.22 -4.01
C LEU A 140 14.25 -3.80 -4.63
N MET A 141 14.79 -2.79 -3.96
CA MET A 141 14.90 -1.42 -4.52
C MET A 141 15.84 -1.34 -5.72
N SER A 142 16.84 -2.22 -5.81
CA SER A 142 17.70 -2.30 -7.00
C SER A 142 16.92 -2.75 -8.24
N PHE A 143 15.88 -3.58 -8.07
CA PHE A 143 14.98 -3.96 -9.15
C PHE A 143 14.14 -2.77 -9.63
N TYR A 144 13.73 -1.89 -8.71
CA TYR A 144 13.02 -0.65 -9.06
C TYR A 144 13.94 0.25 -9.88
N ASP A 145 15.16 0.47 -9.37
CA ASP A 145 16.15 1.31 -10.03
C ASP A 145 16.47 0.82 -11.45
N ARG A 146 16.58 -0.50 -11.66
CA ARG A 146 16.81 -1.06 -13.00
C ARG A 146 15.66 -0.85 -13.97
N VAL A 147 14.42 -0.79 -13.47
CA VAL A 147 13.22 -0.68 -14.32
C VAL A 147 12.85 0.77 -14.60
N CYS A 148 12.87 1.63 -13.59
CA CYS A 148 12.42 3.02 -13.72
C CYS A 148 13.55 4.05 -13.59
N GLY A 149 14.73 3.67 -13.12
CA GLY A 149 15.84 4.57 -12.81
C GLY A 149 15.68 5.34 -11.50
N ALA A 150 14.76 4.91 -10.64
CA ALA A 150 14.50 5.49 -9.33
C ALA A 150 14.31 4.39 -8.29
N ARG A 151 14.79 4.64 -7.06
CA ARG A 151 14.74 3.65 -5.97
C ARG A 151 13.40 3.51 -5.25
N LEU A 152 12.54 4.54 -5.34
CA LEU A 152 11.26 4.61 -4.62
C LEU A 152 10.14 5.04 -5.57
N HIS A 153 10.07 6.34 -5.86
CA HIS A 153 9.03 6.91 -6.73
C HIS A 153 9.31 6.55 -8.19
N SER A 154 8.50 5.66 -8.75
CA SER A 154 8.82 4.94 -9.97
C SER A 154 8.19 5.57 -11.22
N ASN A 155 7.01 6.21 -11.13
CA ASN A 155 6.27 6.71 -12.30
C ASN A 155 6.24 5.70 -13.47
N TYR A 156 6.06 4.43 -13.11
CA TYR A 156 6.30 3.31 -14.00
C TYR A 156 4.99 2.80 -14.58
N TYR A 157 3.97 2.66 -13.73
CA TYR A 157 2.63 2.36 -14.21
C TYR A 157 2.00 3.62 -14.76
N ARG A 158 1.47 3.50 -15.98
CA ARG A 158 0.75 4.60 -16.62
C ARG A 158 -0.59 4.07 -17.09
N PRO A 159 -1.63 4.92 -17.16
CA PRO A 159 -2.86 4.54 -17.84
C PRO A 159 -2.56 4.07 -19.27
N GLY A 160 -2.98 2.85 -19.62
CA GLY A 160 -2.67 2.16 -20.86
C GLY A 160 -1.51 1.15 -20.79
N GLY A 161 -1.13 0.69 -19.60
CA GLY A 161 -0.10 -0.34 -19.38
C GLY A 161 1.11 0.16 -18.58
N VAL A 162 2.31 -0.02 -19.14
CA VAL A 162 3.57 0.25 -18.44
C VAL A 162 4.47 1.18 -19.27
N HIS A 163 5.26 2.03 -18.62
CA HIS A 163 6.06 3.05 -19.32
C HIS A 163 7.17 2.46 -20.21
N GLN A 164 7.93 1.47 -19.72
CA GLN A 164 9.02 0.81 -20.43
C GLN A 164 8.99 -0.69 -20.13
N ASP A 165 9.46 -1.51 -21.05
CA ASP A 165 9.57 -2.96 -20.80
C ASP A 165 10.75 -3.25 -19.86
N LEU A 166 10.78 -4.46 -19.32
CA LEU A 166 11.84 -4.92 -18.43
C LEU A 166 13.19 -4.97 -19.16
N PRO A 167 14.30 -4.54 -18.52
CA PRO A 167 15.62 -4.75 -19.07
C PRO A 167 15.98 -6.24 -19.12
N ALA A 168 16.84 -6.62 -20.07
CA ALA A 168 17.31 -8.00 -20.20
C ALA A 168 18.01 -8.50 -18.92
N GLY A 169 17.79 -9.77 -18.57
CA GLY A 169 18.36 -10.42 -17.39
C GLY A 169 17.64 -10.15 -16.06
N LEU A 170 16.74 -9.15 -15.99
CA LEU A 170 16.07 -8.82 -14.74
C LEU A 170 15.16 -9.94 -14.22
N LEU A 171 14.53 -10.70 -15.12
CA LEU A 171 13.67 -11.82 -14.71
C LEU A 171 14.48 -12.92 -14.01
N ASP A 172 15.70 -13.18 -14.48
CA ASP A 172 16.59 -14.18 -13.90
C ASP A 172 17.07 -13.72 -12.51
N ASP A 173 17.42 -12.45 -12.37
CA ASP A 173 17.84 -11.87 -11.09
C ASP A 173 16.71 -11.87 -10.04
N ILE A 174 15.48 -11.61 -10.47
CA ILE A 174 14.29 -11.70 -9.59
C ILE A 174 14.03 -13.16 -9.22
N ALA A 175 14.17 -14.09 -10.16
CA ALA A 175 13.99 -15.52 -9.88
C ALA A 175 14.99 -16.02 -8.83
N GLU A 176 16.27 -15.69 -8.99
CA GLU A 176 17.33 -16.05 -8.02
C GLU A 176 17.04 -15.47 -6.62
N PHE A 177 16.61 -14.20 -6.55
CA PHE A 177 16.21 -13.59 -5.28
C PHE A 177 15.03 -14.33 -4.62
N MET A 178 14.01 -14.67 -5.40
CA MET A 178 12.80 -15.35 -4.91
C MET A 178 13.05 -16.82 -4.51
N GLU A 179 14.17 -17.43 -4.92
CA GLU A 179 14.63 -18.73 -4.43
C GLU A 179 15.25 -18.64 -3.04
N GLY A 180 16.05 -17.61 -2.77
CA GLY A 180 16.69 -17.41 -1.45
C GLY A 180 15.77 -16.78 -0.39
N TYR A 181 14.78 -15.99 -0.81
CA TYR A 181 13.94 -15.21 0.09
C TYR A 181 13.13 -16.02 1.13
N PRO A 182 12.59 -17.22 0.84
CA PRO A 182 11.90 -18.03 1.84
C PRO A 182 12.76 -18.37 3.07
N ALA A 183 14.05 -18.64 2.88
CA ALA A 183 14.96 -18.91 4.00
C ALA A 183 15.09 -17.70 4.93
N PHE A 184 15.11 -16.49 4.35
CA PHE A 184 15.11 -15.25 5.11
C PHE A 184 13.80 -15.03 5.89
N ILE A 185 12.64 -15.36 5.30
CA ILE A 185 11.36 -15.31 6.03
C ILE A 185 11.41 -16.25 7.23
N ASP A 186 11.93 -17.46 7.06
CA ASP A 186 12.03 -18.45 8.14
C ASP A 186 13.00 -18.00 9.25
N ASP A 187 14.10 -17.33 8.91
CA ASP A 187 15.00 -16.72 9.90
C ASP A 187 14.31 -15.61 10.72
N LEU A 188 13.48 -14.77 10.07
CA LEU A 188 12.66 -13.78 10.75
C LEU A 188 11.59 -14.42 11.65
N ASP A 189 10.93 -15.47 11.15
CA ASP A 189 9.91 -16.26 11.86
C ASP A 189 10.51 -16.88 13.13
N ASN A 190 11.69 -17.49 13.03
CA ASN A 190 12.41 -18.08 14.15
C ASN A 190 12.75 -17.07 15.26
N LEU A 191 13.07 -15.82 14.90
CA LEU A 191 13.45 -14.79 15.86
C LEU A 191 12.26 -14.13 16.57
N LEU A 192 11.14 -13.92 15.85
CA LEU A 192 10.00 -13.14 16.34
C LEU A 192 8.83 -14.02 16.80
N THR A 193 8.46 -15.02 16.00
CA THR A 193 7.17 -15.70 16.15
C THR A 193 7.07 -16.48 17.44
N GLU A 194 8.10 -17.25 17.81
CA GLU A 194 8.14 -18.01 19.06
C GLU A 194 8.73 -17.24 20.26
N ASN A 195 9.09 -15.98 20.06
CA ASN A 195 9.66 -15.18 21.13
C ASN A 195 8.60 -14.82 22.18
N ARG A 196 8.85 -15.26 23.42
CA ARG A 196 7.98 -14.99 24.57
C ARG A 196 7.71 -13.49 24.78
N ILE A 197 8.73 -12.63 24.64
CA ILE A 197 8.58 -11.18 24.87
C ILE A 197 7.69 -10.57 23.80
N PHE A 198 7.87 -11.01 22.54
CA PHE A 198 7.06 -10.54 21.44
C PHE A 198 5.60 -10.98 21.58
N LYS A 199 5.34 -12.25 21.92
CA LYS A 199 3.98 -12.74 22.22
C LYS A 199 3.35 -11.95 23.37
N GLN A 200 4.07 -11.71 24.47
CA GLN A 200 3.56 -10.91 25.59
C GLN A 200 3.19 -9.46 25.23
N ARG A 201 3.78 -8.89 24.18
CA ARG A 201 3.54 -7.51 23.73
C ARG A 201 2.61 -7.40 22.54
N THR A 202 2.05 -8.51 22.05
CA THR A 202 1.22 -8.53 20.83
C THR A 202 -0.05 -9.37 20.96
N VAL A 203 -0.03 -10.43 21.78
CA VAL A 203 -1.20 -11.25 22.07
C VAL A 203 -2.14 -10.48 23.01
N ASP A 204 -3.44 -10.57 22.76
CA ASP A 204 -4.51 -9.88 23.51
C ASP A 204 -4.46 -8.33 23.48
N ILE A 205 -3.65 -7.74 22.59
CA ILE A 205 -3.56 -6.28 22.43
C ILE A 205 -4.26 -5.84 21.15
N GLY A 206 -5.03 -4.74 21.25
CA GLY A 206 -5.69 -4.12 20.10
C GLY A 206 -6.69 -5.05 19.43
N THR A 207 -7.44 -5.81 20.22
CA THR A 207 -8.43 -6.76 19.71
C THR A 207 -9.57 -6.04 19.00
N CYS A 208 -10.06 -6.63 17.91
CA CYS A 208 -11.21 -6.08 17.17
C CYS A 208 -12.11 -7.21 16.70
N THR A 209 -13.40 -7.15 17.05
CA THR A 209 -14.35 -8.16 16.59
C THR A 209 -14.67 -7.98 15.10
N GLN A 210 -15.20 -9.02 14.46
CA GLN A 210 -15.58 -8.96 13.03
C GLN A 210 -16.62 -7.88 12.75
N GLU A 211 -17.61 -7.75 13.62
CA GLU A 211 -18.68 -6.76 13.48
C GLU A 211 -18.14 -5.33 13.61
N GLU A 212 -17.26 -5.08 14.57
CA GLU A 212 -16.58 -3.80 14.73
C GLU A 212 -15.68 -3.48 13.53
N ALA A 213 -14.90 -4.46 13.05
CA ALA A 213 -14.02 -4.25 11.91
C ALA A 213 -14.81 -3.81 10.66
N ILE A 214 -15.99 -4.38 10.44
CA ILE A 214 -16.89 -3.99 9.34
C ILE A 214 -17.51 -2.60 9.62
N ALA A 215 -18.00 -2.35 10.83
CA ALA A 215 -18.63 -1.09 11.20
C ALA A 215 -17.68 0.12 11.08
N TRP A 216 -16.41 -0.05 11.43
CA TRP A 216 -15.37 0.97 11.30
C TRP A 216 -14.74 1.04 9.90
N GLY A 217 -15.12 0.14 8.99
CA GLY A 217 -14.64 0.13 7.61
C GLY A 217 -13.17 -0.27 7.48
N PHE A 218 -12.67 -1.12 8.37
CA PHE A 218 -11.34 -1.73 8.23
C PHE A 218 -11.24 -2.52 6.94
N THR A 219 -10.02 -2.70 6.43
CA THR A 219 -9.73 -3.46 5.21
C THR A 219 -8.34 -4.09 5.28
N GLY A 220 -8.07 -5.07 4.43
CA GLY A 220 -6.75 -5.72 4.31
C GLY A 220 -6.40 -6.63 5.49
N PRO A 221 -5.13 -6.64 5.92
CA PRO A 221 -4.66 -7.48 7.03
C PRO A 221 -5.44 -7.27 8.35
N MET A 222 -6.06 -6.11 8.53
CA MET A 222 -6.91 -5.82 9.70
C MET A 222 -8.17 -6.68 9.75
N ILE A 223 -8.87 -6.81 8.62
CA ILE A 223 -10.07 -7.66 8.49
C ILE A 223 -9.68 -9.14 8.48
N ARG A 224 -8.60 -9.49 7.77
CA ARG A 224 -8.11 -10.87 7.72
C ARG A 224 -7.65 -11.36 9.09
N GLY A 225 -7.00 -10.51 9.87
CA GLY A 225 -6.62 -10.79 11.26
C GLY A 225 -7.83 -11.02 12.17
N ALA A 226 -8.98 -10.40 11.87
CA ALA A 226 -10.24 -10.58 12.60
C ALA A 226 -11.03 -11.85 12.22
N GLY A 227 -10.53 -12.65 11.27
CA GLY A 227 -11.15 -13.91 10.87
C GLY A 227 -12.06 -13.86 9.64
N LEU A 228 -12.13 -12.73 8.94
CA LEU A 228 -12.94 -12.61 7.71
C LEU A 228 -12.06 -12.84 6.46
N PRO A 229 -12.35 -13.85 5.61
CA PRO A 229 -11.58 -14.14 4.40
C PRO A 229 -11.94 -13.18 3.26
N TRP A 230 -11.56 -11.89 3.40
CA TRP A 230 -11.81 -10.86 2.40
C TRP A 230 -10.49 -10.38 1.76
N ASP A 231 -10.41 -10.50 0.43
CA ASP A 231 -9.30 -10.01 -0.40
C ASP A 231 -9.85 -9.64 -1.78
N LEU A 232 -9.61 -8.41 -2.23
CA LEU A 232 -10.09 -7.94 -3.54
C LEU A 232 -9.48 -8.72 -4.70
N ARG A 233 -8.27 -9.29 -4.56
CA ARG A 233 -7.61 -10.06 -5.61
C ARG A 233 -8.37 -11.34 -5.97
N LYS A 234 -9.13 -11.92 -5.03
CA LYS A 234 -10.02 -13.07 -5.29
C LYS A 234 -11.49 -12.68 -5.48
N SER A 235 -12.00 -11.74 -4.68
CA SER A 235 -13.43 -11.40 -4.74
C SER A 235 -13.79 -10.54 -5.95
N GLN A 236 -12.89 -9.63 -6.35
CA GLN A 236 -13.03 -8.72 -7.49
C GLN A 236 -11.71 -8.66 -8.26
N PRO A 237 -11.31 -9.76 -8.92
CA PRO A 237 -10.02 -9.84 -9.56
C PRO A 237 -9.86 -8.73 -10.60
N TYR A 238 -8.69 -8.09 -10.55
CA TYR A 238 -8.23 -7.12 -11.54
C TYR A 238 -6.99 -7.68 -12.24
N ASP A 239 -6.75 -7.24 -13.48
CA ASP A 239 -5.66 -7.76 -14.31
C ASP A 239 -5.64 -9.31 -14.35
N VAL A 240 -4.55 -9.95 -13.95
CA VAL A 240 -4.30 -11.39 -14.15
C VAL A 240 -4.40 -12.19 -12.84
N TYR A 241 -4.87 -11.57 -11.75
CA TYR A 241 -5.03 -12.27 -10.46
C TYR A 241 -5.96 -13.49 -10.53
N GLU A 242 -6.87 -13.55 -11.51
CA GLU A 242 -7.75 -14.71 -11.74
C GLU A 242 -7.01 -15.96 -12.26
N GLU A 243 -5.87 -15.80 -12.95
CA GLU A 243 -5.09 -16.91 -13.52
C GLU A 243 -4.00 -17.46 -12.55
N LEU A 244 -3.89 -16.87 -11.36
CA LEU A 244 -2.82 -17.11 -10.40
C LEU A 244 -3.35 -17.84 -9.15
N ASP A 245 -2.62 -18.87 -8.72
CA ASP A 245 -3.00 -19.71 -7.59
C ASP A 245 -2.29 -19.26 -6.32
N PHE A 246 -3.05 -18.68 -5.38
CA PHE A 246 -2.55 -18.29 -4.05
C PHE A 246 -3.64 -18.48 -2.99
N ASP A 247 -3.24 -18.55 -1.74
CA ASP A 247 -4.15 -18.71 -0.60
C ASP A 247 -4.27 -17.40 0.21
N ILE A 248 -5.41 -17.20 0.86
CA ILE A 248 -5.65 -16.01 1.70
C ILE A 248 -5.41 -16.40 3.15
N PRO A 249 -4.40 -15.84 3.83
CA PRO A 249 -4.19 -16.10 5.25
C PRO A 249 -5.25 -15.39 6.09
N VAL A 250 -5.77 -16.09 7.09
CA VAL A 250 -6.82 -15.60 7.99
C VAL A 250 -6.39 -15.85 9.43
N GLY A 251 -6.53 -14.82 10.28
CA GLY A 251 -6.25 -14.90 11.71
C GLY A 251 -7.44 -15.44 12.51
N THR A 252 -7.17 -15.96 13.70
CA THR A 252 -8.21 -16.52 14.59
C THR A 252 -8.40 -15.73 15.88
N THR A 253 -7.35 -15.07 16.37
CA THR A 253 -7.29 -14.44 17.70
C THR A 253 -7.57 -12.93 17.68
N ASN A 254 -7.77 -12.33 16.50
CA ASN A 254 -8.22 -10.94 16.30
C ASN A 254 -7.32 -9.84 16.91
N ASP A 255 -6.10 -10.20 17.28
CA ASP A 255 -5.11 -9.41 17.99
C ASP A 255 -3.98 -8.92 17.07
N CYS A 256 -3.10 -8.06 17.61
CA CYS A 256 -1.92 -7.58 16.89
C CYS A 256 -1.02 -8.74 16.40
N TYR A 257 -0.94 -9.83 17.17
CA TYR A 257 -0.19 -11.02 16.79
C TYR A 257 -0.79 -11.74 15.56
N ALA A 258 -2.12 -11.91 15.50
CA ALA A 258 -2.77 -12.47 14.31
C ALA A 258 -2.48 -11.63 13.05
N ARG A 259 -2.49 -10.29 13.16
CA ARG A 259 -2.16 -9.39 12.04
C ARG A 259 -0.71 -9.54 11.58
N TYR A 260 0.21 -9.73 12.53
CA TYR A 260 1.61 -10.02 12.22
C TYR A 260 1.76 -11.34 11.44
N LEU A 261 1.10 -12.41 11.90
CA LEU A 261 1.13 -13.72 11.23
C LEU A 261 0.53 -13.66 9.82
N VAL A 262 -0.58 -12.93 9.64
CA VAL A 262 -1.20 -12.71 8.32
C VAL A 262 -0.19 -12.07 7.36
N ARG A 263 0.58 -11.07 7.79
CA ARG A 263 1.60 -10.42 6.95
C ARG A 263 2.77 -11.34 6.63
N MET A 264 3.23 -12.15 7.60
CA MET A 264 4.26 -13.17 7.36
C MET A 264 3.80 -14.20 6.32
N ALA A 265 2.55 -14.65 6.41
CA ALA A 265 1.97 -15.57 5.43
C ALA A 265 1.76 -14.90 4.06
N GLU A 266 1.32 -13.63 4.02
CA GLU A 266 1.19 -12.88 2.77
C GLU A 266 2.53 -12.76 2.03
N MET A 267 3.65 -12.53 2.74
CA MET A 267 4.98 -12.51 2.10
C MET A 267 5.32 -13.85 1.43
N ARG A 268 4.98 -14.99 2.05
CA ARG A 268 5.19 -16.33 1.45
C ARG A 268 4.32 -16.53 0.20
N GLU A 269 3.07 -16.09 0.23
CA GLU A 269 2.17 -16.15 -0.93
C GLU A 269 2.62 -15.19 -2.05
N CYS A 270 3.14 -14.00 -1.73
CA CYS A 270 3.73 -13.10 -2.73
C CYS A 270 4.84 -13.77 -3.52
N VAL A 271 5.75 -14.49 -2.85
CA VAL A 271 6.84 -15.22 -3.51
C VAL A 271 6.28 -16.24 -4.49
N ARG A 272 5.23 -16.97 -4.08
CA ARG A 272 4.55 -17.95 -4.93
C ARG A 272 3.92 -17.30 -6.16
N ILE A 273 3.27 -16.15 -5.99
CA ILE A 273 2.68 -15.38 -7.09
C ILE A 273 3.76 -14.89 -8.06
N VAL A 274 4.86 -14.32 -7.55
CA VAL A 274 5.95 -13.82 -8.39
C VAL A 274 6.56 -14.95 -9.24
N LYS A 275 6.79 -16.13 -8.65
CA LYS A 275 7.30 -17.29 -9.39
C LYS A 275 6.35 -17.71 -10.53
N GLN A 276 5.05 -17.76 -10.26
CA GLN A 276 4.05 -18.07 -11.29
C GLN A 276 4.00 -17.00 -12.40
N CYS A 277 4.13 -15.72 -12.05
CA CYS A 277 4.19 -14.64 -13.02
C CYS A 277 5.40 -14.75 -13.95
N ILE A 278 6.56 -15.17 -13.44
CA ILE A 278 7.77 -15.37 -14.24
C ILE A 278 7.59 -16.55 -15.20
N GLU A 279 7.02 -17.67 -14.73
CA GLU A 279 6.79 -18.87 -15.56
C GLU A 279 5.75 -18.66 -16.67
N LYS A 280 4.67 -17.90 -16.38
CA LYS A 280 3.54 -17.68 -17.30
C LYS A 280 3.68 -16.41 -18.15
N MET A 281 4.79 -15.68 -18.04
CA MET A 281 4.97 -14.37 -18.68
C MET A 281 4.87 -14.47 -20.22
N PRO A 282 3.88 -13.81 -20.86
CA PRO A 282 3.80 -13.80 -22.31
C PRO A 282 4.75 -12.76 -22.93
N ASP A 283 5.22 -13.07 -24.13
CA ASP A 283 5.84 -12.06 -25.00
C ASP A 283 4.76 -11.16 -25.62
N GLY A 284 5.05 -9.87 -25.75
CA GLY A 284 4.09 -8.93 -26.31
C GLY A 284 4.41 -7.46 -26.03
N PRO A 285 3.53 -6.54 -26.48
CA PRO A 285 3.67 -5.12 -26.17
C PRO A 285 3.33 -4.82 -24.70
N VAL A 286 4.02 -3.84 -24.12
CA VAL A 286 3.78 -3.37 -22.73
C VAL A 286 2.83 -2.17 -22.64
N LYS A 287 2.41 -1.63 -23.78
CA LYS A 287 1.50 -0.50 -23.91
C LYS A 287 0.36 -0.84 -24.83
N VAL A 288 -0.80 -0.24 -24.58
CA VAL A 288 -1.93 -0.27 -25.51
C VAL A 288 -1.51 0.31 -26.87
N ASP A 289 -1.98 -0.30 -27.96
CA ASP A 289 -1.63 0.12 -29.32
C ASP A 289 -2.25 1.46 -29.73
N ASP A 290 -3.29 1.91 -29.02
CA ASP A 290 -3.90 3.22 -29.22
C ASP A 290 -2.94 4.37 -28.88
N ARG A 291 -2.42 5.00 -29.96
CA ARG A 291 -1.51 6.13 -29.91
C ARG A 291 -2.15 7.44 -29.41
N LYS A 292 -3.47 7.46 -29.19
CA LYS A 292 -4.16 8.59 -28.56
C LYS A 292 -4.08 8.56 -27.04
N VAL A 293 -3.73 7.41 -26.45
CA VAL A 293 -3.57 7.25 -25.00
C VAL A 293 -2.10 6.99 -24.67
N ALA A 294 -1.49 6.00 -25.32
CA ALA A 294 -0.10 5.62 -25.08
C ALA A 294 0.85 6.35 -26.04
N PRO A 295 1.97 6.91 -25.55
CA PRO A 295 2.93 7.58 -26.41
C PRO A 295 3.63 6.57 -27.34
N PRO A 296 3.85 6.92 -28.62
CA PRO A 296 4.50 6.02 -29.57
C PRO A 296 5.98 5.77 -29.23
N PRO A 297 6.56 4.64 -29.68
CA PRO A 297 7.96 4.34 -29.48
C PRO A 297 8.85 5.38 -30.18
N ARG A 298 10.02 5.67 -29.58
CA ARG A 298 10.95 6.69 -30.10
C ARG A 298 11.46 6.42 -31.51
N GLY A 299 11.55 5.15 -31.92
CA GLY A 299 11.93 4.77 -33.29
C GLY A 299 10.90 5.18 -34.33
N GLU A 300 9.61 5.01 -34.00
CA GLU A 300 8.48 5.36 -34.88
C GLU A 300 8.23 6.88 -34.89
N MET A 301 8.29 7.52 -33.72
CA MET A 301 8.12 8.97 -33.57
C MET A 301 9.08 9.81 -34.42
N LYS A 302 10.29 9.32 -34.67
CA LYS A 302 11.28 10.01 -35.52
C LYS A 302 11.06 9.82 -37.02
N ARG A 303 10.18 8.89 -37.44
CA ARG A 303 9.98 8.50 -38.84
C ARG A 303 8.57 8.81 -39.35
N SER A 304 7.55 8.61 -38.53
CA SER A 304 6.15 8.88 -38.88
C SER A 304 5.74 10.29 -38.42
N MET A 305 5.04 10.99 -39.31
CA MET A 305 4.44 12.29 -38.99
C MET A 305 3.30 12.14 -37.97
N GLU A 306 2.43 11.13 -38.09
CA GLU A 306 1.33 10.92 -37.13
C GLU A 306 1.87 10.63 -35.72
N ALA A 307 2.91 9.80 -35.61
CA ALA A 307 3.52 9.47 -34.33
C ALA A 307 4.10 10.73 -33.64
N LEU A 308 4.69 11.65 -34.41
CA LEU A 308 5.16 12.93 -33.88
C LEU A 308 4.01 13.84 -33.42
N ILE A 309 2.92 13.91 -34.18
CA ILE A 309 1.72 14.67 -33.80
C ILE A 309 1.13 14.13 -32.51
N HIS A 310 0.95 12.82 -32.39
CA HIS A 310 0.42 12.18 -31.18
C HIS A 310 1.33 12.40 -29.97
N HIS A 311 2.64 12.23 -30.14
CA HIS A 311 3.61 12.53 -29.08
C HIS A 311 3.52 14.00 -28.63
N PHE A 312 3.46 14.94 -29.56
CA PHE A 312 3.37 16.37 -29.23
C PHE A 312 2.08 16.69 -28.46
N LYS A 313 0.91 16.20 -28.91
CA LYS A 313 -0.37 16.47 -28.24
C LYS A 313 -0.45 15.80 -26.85
N LEU A 314 0.00 14.56 -26.72
CA LEU A 314 -0.03 13.83 -25.44
C LEU A 314 0.79 14.51 -24.33
N TYR A 315 1.93 15.11 -24.66
CA TYR A 315 2.80 15.74 -23.66
C TYR A 315 2.52 17.23 -23.43
N THR A 316 1.79 17.89 -24.33
CA THR A 316 1.40 19.31 -24.17
C THR A 316 -0.01 19.43 -23.60
N GLU A 317 -0.99 18.87 -24.29
CA GLU A 317 -2.40 18.88 -23.91
C GLU A 317 -2.73 17.70 -22.98
N GLY A 318 -2.27 16.48 -23.30
CA GLY A 318 -2.74 15.25 -22.65
C GLY A 318 -3.90 14.61 -23.42
N TYR A 319 -4.30 13.41 -23.00
CA TYR A 319 -5.48 12.75 -23.55
C TYR A 319 -6.74 13.21 -22.82
N HIS A 320 -7.84 13.29 -23.56
CA HIS A 320 -9.17 13.56 -23.01
C HIS A 320 -9.80 12.27 -22.52
N VAL A 321 -10.35 12.29 -21.32
CA VAL A 321 -11.07 11.16 -20.74
C VAL A 321 -12.57 11.44 -20.86
N PRO A 322 -13.41 10.48 -21.30
CA PRO A 322 -14.86 10.67 -21.36
C PRO A 322 -15.45 11.20 -20.06
N ALA A 323 -16.54 11.96 -20.15
CA ALA A 323 -17.25 12.44 -18.97
C ALA A 323 -17.89 11.24 -18.25
N GLY A 324 -17.68 11.15 -16.94
CA GLY A 324 -18.16 10.04 -16.13
C GLY A 324 -17.51 9.99 -14.76
N GLU A 325 -17.97 9.07 -13.92
CA GLU A 325 -17.41 8.81 -12.60
C GLU A 325 -17.06 7.32 -12.47
N THR A 326 -15.98 7.04 -11.75
CA THR A 326 -15.61 5.66 -11.40
C THR A 326 -15.10 5.60 -9.98
N TYR A 327 -15.47 4.51 -9.30
CA TYR A 327 -14.75 4.03 -8.14
C TYR A 327 -14.03 2.74 -8.52
N THR A 328 -12.72 2.74 -8.36
CA THR A 328 -11.88 1.56 -8.56
C THR A 328 -11.04 1.36 -7.31
N ALA A 329 -11.06 0.13 -6.81
CA ALA A 329 -10.32 -0.27 -5.63
C ALA A 329 -9.37 -1.41 -5.99
N THR A 330 -8.20 -1.43 -5.37
CA THR A 330 -7.27 -2.55 -5.42
C THR A 330 -6.86 -2.96 -4.01
N GLU A 331 -6.35 -4.18 -3.87
CA GLU A 331 -5.78 -4.66 -2.62
C GLU A 331 -4.35 -4.13 -2.48
N ALA A 332 -4.16 -2.93 -1.92
CA ALA A 332 -2.83 -2.48 -1.51
C ALA A 332 -2.34 -3.32 -0.31
N PRO A 333 -1.04 -3.31 0.01
CA PRO A 333 -0.50 -4.08 1.15
C PRO A 333 -1.11 -3.68 2.51
N LYS A 334 -1.55 -2.43 2.62
CA LYS A 334 -2.26 -1.89 3.79
C LYS A 334 -3.75 -2.25 3.80
N GLY A 335 -4.31 -2.65 2.66
CA GLY A 335 -5.73 -3.00 2.47
C GLY A 335 -6.32 -2.34 1.24
N GLU A 336 -7.64 -2.19 1.21
CA GLU A 336 -8.34 -1.62 0.06
C GLU A 336 -7.94 -0.17 -0.17
N PHE A 337 -7.22 0.10 -1.25
CA PHE A 337 -6.94 1.46 -1.70
C PHE A 337 -7.88 1.79 -2.84
N GLY A 338 -8.69 2.84 -2.66
CA GLY A 338 -9.73 3.22 -3.60
C GLY A 338 -9.51 4.61 -4.19
N VAL A 339 -9.73 4.74 -5.48
CA VAL A 339 -9.73 6.03 -6.18
C VAL A 339 -11.12 6.28 -6.74
N PHE A 340 -11.75 7.36 -6.27
CA PHE A 340 -12.98 7.90 -6.84
C PHE A 340 -12.63 9.06 -7.77
N LEU A 341 -12.78 8.83 -9.06
CA LEU A 341 -12.38 9.74 -10.13
C LEU A 341 -13.60 10.24 -10.87
N VAL A 342 -13.74 11.56 -10.97
CA VAL A 342 -14.78 12.25 -11.74
C VAL A 342 -14.11 12.99 -12.89
N SER A 343 -14.55 12.69 -14.11
CA SER A 343 -14.12 13.35 -15.35
C SER A 343 -15.28 14.15 -15.94
N ASP A 344 -14.99 15.37 -16.40
CA ASP A 344 -15.92 16.27 -17.10
C ASP A 344 -15.78 16.21 -18.63
N GLY A 345 -15.03 15.24 -19.15
CA GLY A 345 -14.74 15.13 -20.59
C GLY A 345 -13.45 15.81 -21.02
N THR A 346 -12.72 16.44 -20.09
CA THR A 346 -11.48 17.15 -20.38
C THR A 346 -10.23 16.27 -20.18
N ASN A 347 -9.06 16.88 -20.36
CA ASN A 347 -7.74 16.30 -20.13
C ASN A 347 -7.30 16.32 -18.66
N LYS A 348 -8.11 16.90 -17.77
CA LYS A 348 -7.85 17.00 -16.34
C LYS A 348 -8.96 16.30 -15.56
N PRO A 349 -8.64 15.65 -14.43
CA PRO A 349 -9.67 15.13 -13.55
C PRO A 349 -10.41 16.29 -12.90
N TYR A 350 -11.74 16.28 -12.97
CA TYR A 350 -12.58 17.29 -12.31
C TYR A 350 -12.50 17.17 -10.79
N ARG A 351 -12.56 15.92 -10.29
CA ARG A 351 -12.38 15.59 -8.88
C ARG A 351 -11.72 14.23 -8.75
N CYS A 352 -10.74 14.12 -7.85
CA CYS A 352 -10.11 12.85 -7.50
C CYS A 352 -10.12 12.72 -5.98
N LYS A 353 -11.02 11.87 -5.46
CA LYS A 353 -11.09 11.57 -4.02
C LYS A 353 -10.41 10.24 -3.76
N ILE A 354 -9.55 10.22 -2.75
CA ILE A 354 -8.74 9.05 -2.41
C ILE A 354 -9.25 8.42 -1.12
N ARG A 355 -9.54 7.12 -1.18
CA ARG A 355 -9.90 6.28 -0.03
C ARG A 355 -8.63 5.52 0.39
N ALA A 356 -7.91 6.05 1.38
CA ALA A 356 -6.75 5.34 1.92
C ALA A 356 -7.14 4.46 3.11
N PRO A 357 -6.61 3.23 3.20
CA PRO A 357 -6.92 2.29 4.28
C PRO A 357 -6.47 2.82 5.64
N GLY A 358 -5.27 3.43 5.74
CA GLY A 358 -4.72 3.91 7.00
C GLY A 358 -5.55 4.99 7.70
N PHE A 359 -6.39 5.73 6.96
CA PHE A 359 -7.29 6.71 7.59
C PHE A 359 -8.47 6.06 8.30
N ALA A 360 -9.07 5.02 7.71
CA ALA A 360 -10.12 4.24 8.38
C ALA A 360 -9.54 3.48 9.58
N HIS A 361 -8.31 2.96 9.45
CA HIS A 361 -7.61 2.31 10.56
C HIS A 361 -7.35 3.26 11.72
N LEU A 362 -6.84 4.47 11.46
CA LEU A 362 -6.52 5.44 12.50
C LEU A 362 -7.76 6.03 13.17
N GLN A 363 -8.90 6.09 12.48
CA GLN A 363 -10.17 6.51 13.07
C GLN A 363 -10.58 5.63 14.27
N ALA A 364 -10.26 4.34 14.23
CA ALA A 364 -10.58 3.40 15.29
C ALA A 364 -9.49 3.31 16.37
N MET A 365 -8.50 4.21 16.37
CA MET A 365 -7.42 4.21 17.36
C MET A 365 -7.95 4.31 18.80
N ASP A 366 -9.00 5.10 19.02
CA ASP A 366 -9.66 5.23 20.33
C ASP A 366 -10.22 3.88 20.82
N LEU A 367 -10.93 3.14 19.95
CA LEU A 367 -11.45 1.82 20.25
C LEU A 367 -10.33 0.83 20.56
N LEU A 368 -9.28 0.81 19.74
CA LEU A 368 -8.20 -0.17 19.85
C LEU A 368 -7.27 0.07 21.04
N SER A 369 -7.19 1.30 21.54
CA SER A 369 -6.30 1.67 22.64
C SER A 369 -7.00 1.74 23.99
N LYS A 370 -8.34 1.79 24.02
CA LYS A 370 -9.10 1.88 25.25
C LYS A 370 -8.89 0.64 26.14
N GLY A 371 -8.55 0.88 27.41
CA GLY A 371 -8.30 -0.18 28.39
C GLY A 371 -6.90 -0.80 28.29
N HIS A 372 -6.06 -0.36 27.35
CA HIS A 372 -4.67 -0.79 27.23
C HIS A 372 -3.71 0.16 27.94
N MET A 373 -2.48 -0.29 28.18
CA MET A 373 -1.44 0.52 28.80
C MET A 373 -0.77 1.44 27.76
N LEU A 374 -0.13 2.52 28.22
CA LEU A 374 0.66 3.41 27.34
C LEU A 374 1.71 2.66 26.51
N ALA A 375 2.29 1.60 27.06
CA ALA A 375 3.29 0.77 26.38
C ALA A 375 2.71 -0.03 25.20
N ASP A 376 1.40 -0.25 25.16
CA ASP A 376 0.72 -1.01 24.11
C ASP A 376 0.34 -0.13 22.92
N VAL A 377 0.26 1.19 23.12
CA VAL A 377 -0.07 2.17 22.08
C VAL A 377 0.89 2.09 20.88
N PRO A 378 2.22 2.04 21.04
CA PRO A 378 3.15 1.77 19.93
C PRO A 378 2.87 0.46 19.20
N ALA A 379 2.52 -0.61 19.94
CA ALA A 379 2.22 -1.90 19.32
C ALA A 379 0.94 -1.83 18.48
N ILE A 380 -0.08 -1.13 18.95
CA ILE A 380 -1.31 -0.89 18.18
C ILE A 380 -0.99 -0.11 16.91
N ILE A 381 -0.26 1.02 17.02
CA ILE A 381 0.13 1.86 15.87
C ILE A 381 0.92 1.06 14.83
N GLY A 382 1.95 0.33 15.27
CA GLY A 382 2.75 -0.51 14.38
C GLY A 382 1.92 -1.63 13.73
N SER A 383 0.96 -2.21 14.47
CA SER A 383 0.07 -3.22 13.91
C SER A 383 -0.87 -2.68 12.81
N LEU A 384 -1.22 -1.39 12.84
CA LEU A 384 -2.09 -0.76 11.83
C LEU A 384 -1.34 -0.44 10.53
N ASP A 385 -0.01 -0.38 10.57
CA ASP A 385 0.82 -0.02 9.43
C ASP A 385 0.49 1.36 8.83
N VAL A 386 0.55 2.39 9.67
CA VAL A 386 0.18 3.75 9.27
C VAL A 386 1.31 4.49 8.56
N VAL A 387 0.98 5.06 7.41
CA VAL A 387 1.83 6.01 6.68
C VAL A 387 1.10 7.34 6.55
N PHE A 388 1.58 8.38 7.21
CA PHE A 388 0.87 9.66 7.27
C PHE A 388 0.69 10.36 5.92
N GLY A 389 1.52 10.01 4.92
CA GLY A 389 1.38 10.54 3.57
C GLY A 389 0.05 10.15 2.90
N GLU A 390 -0.49 8.97 3.18
CA GLU A 390 -1.80 8.53 2.69
C GLU A 390 -2.95 8.91 3.61
N ILE A 391 -2.68 9.31 4.87
CA ILE A 391 -3.69 9.77 5.83
C ILE A 391 -3.96 11.27 5.66
N ASP A 392 -2.97 12.06 5.29
CA ASP A 392 -3.11 13.52 5.22
C ASP A 392 -3.34 14.05 3.78
N ARG A 393 -3.93 13.24 2.88
CA ARG A 393 -4.11 13.54 1.44
C ARG A 393 -4.48 14.97 1.09
#